data_AF-A0A2H1IAY3-F1
#
_entry.id   AF-A0A2H1IAY3-F1
#
_cell.length_a   1.000
_cell.length_b   1.000
_cell.length_c   1.000
_cell.angle_alpha   90.00
_cell.angle_beta   90.00
_cell.angle_gamma   90.00
#
_symmetry.space_group_name_H-M   'P 1'
#
loop_
_entity.id
_entity.type
_entity.pdbx_description
1 polymer ?
#
loop_
_entity_poly.entity_id
_entity_poly.type
_entity_poly.pdbx_seq_one_letter_code
_entity_poly.pdbx_strand_id
1 'polypeptide(L)'
;MELKNYEFNAHGVELGQRYVSTAVVADGREATPNPRDPQLYYEACTDPGVRLPHVWIGDSVDKHSTHDLADYSRFTVITGTTGAAWEAAAREVSDHLGVGIDTVVIGPDRETTDLYFDWDRVRGMAEDGAILIRPDKHIAWRIQSLPDNPAAELEHTLASVLGRSTNGTPSDGTSRVAGTANAEGSPAHADSHEKEAVRS
;
A
#
# COMPACT_ATOMS: atom_id res chain seq x y z
N MET A 1 9.86 -20.50 29.74
CA MET A 1 8.78 -20.80 28.76
C MET A 1 8.65 -19.70 27.72
N GLU A 2 8.73 -18.42 28.11
CA GLU A 2 8.59 -17.28 27.19
C GLU A 2 9.60 -17.26 26.03
N LEU A 3 10.89 -17.57 26.28
CA LEU A 3 11.90 -17.61 25.20
C LEU A 3 11.54 -18.60 24.08
N LYS A 4 10.99 -19.77 24.43
CA LYS A 4 10.54 -20.76 23.45
C LYS A 4 9.41 -20.26 22.56
N ASN A 5 8.64 -19.27 23.02
CA ASN A 5 7.56 -18.72 22.22
C ASN A 5 8.11 -18.00 20.98
N TYR A 6 9.22 -17.26 21.12
CA TYR A 6 9.90 -16.58 20.02
C TYR A 6 10.72 -17.53 19.15
N GLU A 7 10.96 -18.76 19.60
CA GLU A 7 11.65 -19.79 18.80
C GLU A 7 10.69 -20.58 17.91
N PHE A 8 9.44 -20.80 18.34
CA PHE A 8 8.51 -21.72 17.67
C PHE A 8 7.20 -21.09 17.18
N ASN A 9 6.83 -19.90 17.66
CA ASN A 9 5.56 -19.24 17.31
C ASN A 9 5.78 -17.81 16.80
N ALA A 10 6.93 -17.54 16.16
CA ALA A 10 7.29 -16.22 15.67
C ALA A 10 6.59 -15.87 14.33
N HIS A 11 5.26 -16.02 14.28
CA HIS A 11 4.49 -15.82 13.04
C HIS A 11 4.64 -14.40 12.47
N GLY A 12 4.81 -13.42 13.35
CA GLY A 12 5.06 -12.04 12.92
C GLY A 12 6.40 -11.90 12.18
N VAL A 13 7.44 -12.62 12.60
CA VAL A 13 8.71 -12.71 11.87
C VAL A 13 8.54 -13.49 10.56
N GLU A 14 7.80 -14.59 10.59
CA GLU A 14 7.65 -15.51 9.45
C GLU A 14 6.77 -14.96 8.32
N LEU A 15 5.76 -14.14 8.63
CA LEU A 15 4.76 -13.66 7.67
C LEU A 15 4.66 -12.12 7.57
N GLY A 16 5.21 -11.39 8.54
CA GLY A 16 5.08 -9.94 8.66
C GLY A 16 6.13 -9.15 7.87
N GLN A 17 6.69 -9.70 6.80
CA GLN A 17 7.68 -8.97 6.00
C GLN A 17 7.06 -7.71 5.39
N ARG A 18 7.82 -6.61 5.47
CA ARG A 18 7.48 -5.32 4.85
C ARG A 18 8.67 -4.84 4.04
N TYR A 19 8.51 -4.82 2.73
CA TYR A 19 9.53 -4.35 1.80
C TYR A 19 9.52 -2.83 1.67
N VAL A 20 10.73 -2.27 1.67
CA VAL A 20 10.98 -0.86 1.36
C VAL A 20 12.02 -0.83 0.25
N SER A 21 11.60 -0.45 -0.95
CA SER A 21 12.46 -0.44 -2.15
C SER A 21 11.83 0.41 -3.27
N THR A 22 12.54 0.61 -4.37
CA THR A 22 12.00 1.24 -5.58
C THR A 22 10.87 0.44 -6.24
N ALA A 23 10.71 -0.85 -5.92
CA ALA A 23 9.63 -1.70 -6.40
C ALA A 23 8.38 -1.67 -5.48
N VAL A 24 8.28 -0.66 -4.62
CA VAL A 24 7.14 -0.39 -3.74
C VAL A 24 6.89 1.13 -3.75
N VAL A 25 5.70 1.54 -4.20
CA VAL A 25 5.28 2.94 -4.23
C VAL A 25 4.49 3.23 -2.96
N ALA A 26 4.95 4.20 -2.16
CA ALA A 26 4.27 4.62 -0.96
C ALA A 26 2.92 5.29 -1.29
N ASP A 27 1.88 5.00 -0.50
CA ASP A 27 0.54 5.57 -0.65
C ASP A 27 0.32 6.84 0.20
N GLY A 28 1.40 7.39 0.75
CA GLY A 28 1.39 8.60 1.59
C GLY A 28 0.78 8.41 2.99
N ARG A 29 0.36 7.19 3.36
CA ARG A 29 -0.17 6.89 4.69
C ARG A 29 0.92 6.41 5.63
N GLU A 30 0.71 6.62 6.92
CA GLU A 30 1.53 5.96 7.95
C GLU A 30 1.33 4.44 7.87
N ALA A 31 2.39 3.70 8.15
CA ALA A 31 2.33 2.24 8.17
C ALA A 31 1.35 1.77 9.25
N THR A 32 0.46 0.85 8.89
CA THR A 32 -0.48 0.22 9.81
C THR A 32 0.32 -0.49 10.91
N PRO A 33 0.19 -0.07 12.18
CA PRO A 33 0.94 -0.68 13.28
C PRO A 33 0.37 -2.06 13.62
N ASN A 34 1.23 -2.97 14.04
CA ASN A 34 0.78 -4.20 14.69
C ASN A 34 0.42 -3.88 16.15
N PRO A 35 -0.84 -4.11 16.59
CA PRO A 35 -1.26 -3.78 17.95
C PRO A 35 -0.73 -4.76 19.00
N ARG A 36 -0.09 -5.86 18.58
CA ARG A 36 0.48 -6.92 19.42
C ARG A 36 2.00 -6.97 19.23
N ASP A 37 2.63 -7.98 19.84
CA ASP A 37 4.05 -8.23 19.61
C ASP A 37 4.29 -8.60 18.12
N PRO A 38 5.03 -7.77 17.37
CA PRO A 38 5.22 -7.96 15.94
C PRO A 38 6.16 -9.12 15.58
N GLN A 39 6.86 -9.72 16.55
CA GLN A 39 7.62 -10.94 16.31
C GLN A 39 6.72 -12.17 16.40
N LEU A 40 5.77 -12.17 17.34
CA LEU A 40 4.91 -13.34 17.62
C LEU A 40 3.64 -13.36 16.77
N TYR A 41 3.02 -12.20 16.54
CA TYR A 41 1.71 -12.13 15.90
C TYR A 41 1.81 -11.48 14.53
N TYR A 42 1.33 -12.17 13.51
CA TYR A 42 1.08 -11.57 12.21
C TYR A 42 -0.20 -10.71 12.26
N GLU A 43 -0.13 -9.50 11.70
CA GLU A 43 -1.27 -8.61 11.52
C GLU A 43 -1.46 -8.36 10.02
N ALA A 44 -2.62 -8.77 9.49
CA ALA A 44 -2.96 -8.61 8.09
C ALA A 44 -3.29 -7.15 7.76
N CYS A 45 -2.67 -6.61 6.71
CA CYS A 45 -3.01 -5.30 6.16
C CYS A 45 -2.69 -5.26 4.67
N THR A 46 -3.06 -4.17 4.00
CA THR A 46 -2.81 -3.96 2.56
C THR A 46 -1.83 -2.81 2.28
N ASP A 47 -0.99 -2.46 3.25
CA ASP A 47 -0.01 -1.40 3.03
C ASP A 47 0.98 -1.80 1.91
N PRO A 48 1.47 -0.83 1.11
CA PRO A 48 2.53 -1.10 0.16
C PRO A 48 3.75 -1.75 0.84
N GLY A 49 4.26 -2.80 0.21
CA GLY A 49 5.43 -3.57 0.65
C GLY A 49 5.12 -4.81 1.48
N VAL A 50 3.90 -4.98 1.98
CA VAL A 50 3.51 -6.21 2.71
C VAL A 50 3.01 -7.28 1.75
N ARG A 51 3.02 -8.54 2.20
CA ARG A 51 2.40 -9.65 1.48
C ARG A 51 0.87 -9.46 1.44
N LEU A 52 0.25 -9.72 0.28
CA LEU A 52 -1.20 -9.74 0.12
C LEU A 52 -1.83 -10.59 1.24
N PRO A 53 -2.77 -10.06 2.04
CA PRO A 53 -3.34 -10.83 3.13
C PRO A 53 -4.16 -12.00 2.59
N HIS A 54 -4.00 -13.18 3.20
CA HIS A 54 -4.89 -14.30 2.94
C HIS A 54 -6.26 -14.02 3.55
N VAL A 55 -7.27 -13.96 2.69
CA VAL A 55 -8.66 -14.11 3.10
C VAL A 55 -9.35 -15.05 2.14
N TRP A 56 -10.46 -15.60 2.59
CA TRP A 56 -11.29 -16.41 1.75
C TRP A 56 -12.30 -15.57 1.00
N ILE A 57 -12.44 -15.87 -0.29
CA ILE A 57 -13.37 -15.23 -1.21
C ILE A 57 -14.01 -16.31 -2.09
N GLY A 58 -15.03 -15.93 -2.85
CA GLY A 58 -15.92 -16.81 -3.59
C GLY A 58 -17.28 -16.94 -2.92
N ASP A 59 -17.98 -18.03 -3.22
CA ASP A 59 -19.32 -18.33 -2.74
C ASP A 59 -19.36 -19.55 -1.81
N SER A 60 -20.54 -20.11 -1.57
CA SER A 60 -20.71 -21.30 -0.71
C SER A 60 -20.18 -22.60 -1.30
N VAL A 61 -19.93 -22.64 -2.61
CA VAL A 61 -19.56 -23.84 -3.39
C VAL A 61 -18.12 -23.74 -3.87
N ASP A 62 -17.73 -22.59 -4.43
CA ASP A 62 -16.38 -22.32 -4.92
C ASP A 62 -15.72 -21.22 -4.10
N LYS A 63 -14.73 -21.61 -3.31
CA LYS A 63 -14.06 -20.77 -2.32
C LYS A 63 -12.55 -20.91 -2.48
N HIS A 64 -11.87 -19.79 -2.64
CA HIS A 64 -10.42 -19.75 -2.86
C HIS A 64 -9.76 -18.63 -2.06
N SER A 65 -8.44 -18.68 -1.98
CA SER A 65 -7.63 -17.68 -1.30
C SER A 65 -7.46 -16.44 -2.19
N THR A 66 -7.37 -15.26 -1.62
CA THR A 66 -6.85 -14.06 -2.32
C THR A 66 -5.49 -14.29 -2.97
N HIS A 67 -4.67 -15.21 -2.45
CA HIS A 67 -3.41 -15.57 -3.09
C HIS A 67 -3.58 -16.30 -4.42
N ASP A 68 -4.69 -17.02 -4.62
CA ASP A 68 -4.97 -17.76 -5.85
C ASP A 68 -5.41 -16.83 -6.98
N LEU A 69 -5.89 -15.64 -6.65
CA LEU A 69 -6.27 -14.59 -7.61
C LEU A 69 -5.09 -13.91 -8.30
N ALA A 70 -3.97 -13.82 -7.60
CA ALA A 70 -2.77 -13.23 -8.15
C ALA A 70 -1.94 -14.33 -8.80
N ASP A 71 -1.64 -14.24 -10.08
CA ASP A 71 -0.79 -15.23 -10.75
C ASP A 71 0.71 -14.98 -10.41
N TYR A 72 1.56 -16.02 -10.51
CA TYR A 72 3.00 -15.89 -10.22
C TYR A 72 3.84 -15.38 -11.41
N SER A 73 3.25 -15.22 -12.60
CA SER A 73 3.94 -14.80 -13.82
C SER A 73 3.68 -13.35 -14.23
N ARG A 74 2.77 -12.65 -13.54
CA ARG A 74 2.34 -11.29 -13.91
C ARG A 74 1.88 -10.46 -12.71
N PHE A 75 1.65 -9.18 -12.96
CA PHE A 75 1.04 -8.29 -11.98
C PHE A 75 -0.47 -8.52 -11.94
N THR A 76 -1.09 -8.17 -10.82
CA THR A 76 -2.55 -8.25 -10.66
C THR A 76 -3.06 -6.97 -9.99
N VAL A 77 -4.09 -6.37 -10.56
CA VAL A 77 -4.85 -5.28 -9.91
C VAL A 77 -6.07 -5.90 -9.25
N ILE A 78 -6.26 -5.68 -7.95
CA ILE A 78 -7.49 -6.07 -7.23
C ILE A 78 -8.27 -4.81 -6.85
N THR A 79 -9.56 -4.80 -7.17
CA THR A 79 -10.52 -3.71 -6.88
C THR A 79 -11.90 -4.27 -6.52
N GLY A 80 -12.86 -3.41 -6.15
CA GLY A 80 -14.26 -3.77 -5.93
C GLY A 80 -15.17 -3.40 -7.11
N THR A 81 -16.47 -3.73 -7.01
CA THR A 81 -17.43 -3.59 -8.11
C THR A 81 -17.52 -2.17 -8.67
N THR A 82 -17.39 -1.14 -7.82
CA THR A 82 -17.43 0.27 -8.24
C THR A 82 -16.12 0.76 -8.87
N GLY A 83 -15.04 -0.03 -8.80
CA GLY A 83 -13.75 0.23 -9.44
C GLY A 83 -13.56 -0.44 -10.79
N ALA A 84 -14.62 -0.92 -11.45
CA ALA A 84 -14.54 -1.64 -12.74
C ALA A 84 -13.74 -0.93 -13.85
N ALA A 85 -13.60 0.41 -13.77
CA ALA A 85 -12.74 1.18 -14.68
C ALA A 85 -11.27 0.73 -14.67
N TRP A 86 -10.78 0.13 -13.57
CA TRP A 86 -9.45 -0.46 -13.48
C TRP A 86 -9.24 -1.60 -14.49
N GLU A 87 -10.30 -2.34 -14.89
CA GLU A 87 -10.19 -3.41 -15.89
C GLU A 87 -9.77 -2.87 -17.26
N ALA A 88 -10.29 -1.69 -17.65
CA ALA A 88 -9.93 -1.04 -18.90
C ALA A 88 -8.53 -0.41 -18.83
N ALA A 89 -8.23 0.25 -17.70
CA ALA A 89 -6.91 0.84 -17.44
C ALA A 89 -5.79 -0.21 -17.46
N ALA A 90 -5.97 -1.35 -16.79
CA ALA A 90 -4.98 -2.41 -16.76
C ALA A 90 -4.70 -3.00 -18.15
N ARG A 91 -5.73 -3.16 -18.99
CA ARG A 91 -5.58 -3.61 -20.38
C ARG A 91 -4.75 -2.61 -21.20
N GLU A 92 -5.12 -1.33 -21.14
CA GLU A 92 -4.39 -0.26 -21.84
C GLU A 92 -2.91 -0.19 -21.41
N VAL A 93 -2.64 -0.19 -20.11
CA VAL A 93 -1.28 -0.11 -19.57
C VAL A 93 -0.48 -1.38 -19.87
N SER A 94 -1.11 -2.56 -19.84
CA SER A 94 -0.50 -3.83 -20.23
C SER A 94 -0.01 -3.77 -21.67
N ASP A 95 -0.83 -3.27 -22.59
CA ASP A 95 -0.49 -3.13 -24.00
C ASP A 95 0.62 -2.08 -24.23
N HIS A 96 0.55 -0.94 -23.55
CA HIS A 96 1.56 0.13 -23.66
C HIS A 96 2.93 -0.28 -23.10
N LEU A 97 2.95 -0.95 -21.94
CA LEU A 97 4.21 -1.32 -21.27
C LEU A 97 4.74 -2.69 -21.72
N GLY A 98 3.93 -3.52 -22.38
CA GLY A 98 4.29 -4.88 -22.76
C GLY A 98 4.55 -5.78 -21.55
N VAL A 99 3.79 -5.60 -20.47
CA VAL A 99 3.88 -6.36 -19.22
C VAL A 99 2.51 -6.92 -18.90
N GLY A 100 2.43 -8.20 -18.53
CA GLY A 100 1.15 -8.80 -18.17
C GLY A 100 0.56 -8.18 -16.89
N ILE A 101 -0.69 -7.76 -16.97
CA ILE A 101 -1.47 -7.24 -15.85
C ILE A 101 -2.85 -7.88 -15.88
N ASP A 102 -3.16 -8.73 -14.90
CA ASP A 102 -4.51 -9.22 -14.68
C ASP A 102 -5.31 -8.22 -13.85
N THR A 103 -6.63 -8.23 -13.99
CA THR A 103 -7.52 -7.49 -13.10
C THR A 103 -8.51 -8.44 -12.46
N VAL A 104 -8.71 -8.30 -11.16
CA VAL A 104 -9.74 -9.02 -10.41
C VAL A 104 -10.64 -8.00 -9.73
N VAL A 105 -11.93 -8.07 -10.07
CA VAL A 105 -12.98 -7.27 -9.45
C VAL A 105 -13.71 -8.18 -8.47
N ILE A 106 -13.56 -7.90 -7.17
CA ILE A 106 -14.20 -8.67 -6.10
C ILE A 106 -15.52 -8.00 -5.74
N GLY A 107 -16.64 -8.70 -5.92
CA GLY A 107 -17.94 -8.20 -5.52
C GLY A 107 -19.12 -8.91 -6.20
N PRO A 108 -20.36 -8.46 -5.95
CA PRO A 108 -21.56 -9.08 -6.52
C PRO A 108 -21.53 -9.09 -8.05
N ASP A 109 -22.06 -10.16 -8.64
CA ASP A 109 -22.15 -10.37 -10.10
C ASP A 109 -20.79 -10.38 -10.83
N ARG A 110 -19.69 -10.63 -10.10
CA ARG A 110 -18.35 -10.87 -10.66
C ARG A 110 -17.96 -12.34 -10.50
N GLU A 111 -16.89 -12.73 -11.19
CA GLU A 111 -16.33 -14.09 -11.10
C GLU A 111 -15.96 -14.47 -9.67
N THR A 112 -15.55 -13.49 -8.85
CA THR A 112 -15.22 -13.69 -7.45
C THR A 112 -16.01 -12.73 -6.57
N THR A 113 -16.71 -13.28 -5.59
CA THR A 113 -17.52 -12.53 -4.63
C THR A 113 -16.85 -12.50 -3.24
N ASP A 114 -17.19 -11.52 -2.42
CA ASP A 114 -16.80 -11.50 -1.00
C ASP A 114 -18.01 -11.79 -0.11
N LEU A 115 -18.52 -13.02 -0.18
CA LEU A 115 -19.80 -13.39 0.45
C LEU A 115 -19.83 -13.15 1.97
N TYR A 116 -18.68 -13.25 2.63
CA TYR A 116 -18.55 -13.12 4.09
C TYR A 116 -17.93 -11.79 4.53
N PHE A 117 -17.68 -10.86 3.61
CA PHE A 117 -17.04 -9.56 3.88
C PHE A 117 -15.66 -9.70 4.53
N ASP A 118 -14.95 -10.79 4.24
CA ASP A 118 -13.61 -11.02 4.76
C ASP A 118 -12.61 -10.12 4.04
N TRP A 119 -12.79 -9.91 2.73
CA TRP A 119 -11.97 -8.97 1.94
C TRP A 119 -12.26 -7.52 2.32
N ASP A 120 -13.53 -7.12 2.41
CA ASP A 120 -13.95 -5.77 2.84
C ASP A 120 -13.28 -5.34 4.15
N ARG A 121 -13.20 -6.26 5.11
CA ARG A 121 -12.59 -6.02 6.44
C ARG A 121 -11.09 -5.73 6.39
N VAL A 122 -10.36 -6.32 5.44
CA VAL A 122 -8.90 -6.21 5.38
C VAL A 122 -8.39 -5.29 4.27
N ARG A 123 -9.20 -5.01 3.24
CA ARG A 123 -8.72 -4.33 2.01
C ARG A 123 -8.17 -2.93 2.26
N GLY A 124 -8.63 -2.25 3.32
CA GLY A 124 -8.05 -0.97 3.77
C GLY A 124 -8.17 0.17 2.74
N MET A 125 -9.14 0.09 1.84
CA MET A 125 -9.44 1.06 0.78
C MET A 125 -10.95 1.07 0.46
N ALA A 126 -11.42 2.11 -0.21
CA ALA A 126 -12.80 2.17 -0.68
C ALA A 126 -13.05 1.09 -1.77
N GLU A 127 -14.32 0.83 -2.07
CA GLU A 127 -14.72 -0.20 -3.04
C GLU A 127 -14.23 0.12 -4.46
N ASP A 128 -14.06 1.40 -4.80
CA ASP A 128 -13.55 1.87 -6.08
C ASP A 128 -12.00 2.03 -6.11
N GLY A 129 -11.36 1.89 -4.95
CA GLY A 129 -9.91 1.85 -4.81
C GLY A 129 -9.29 0.60 -5.42
N ALA A 130 -7.96 0.55 -5.47
CA ALA A 130 -7.24 -0.59 -6.01
C ALA A 130 -5.92 -0.85 -5.28
N ILE A 131 -5.48 -2.11 -5.32
CA ILE A 131 -4.11 -2.51 -5.02
C ILE A 131 -3.46 -3.15 -6.25
N LEU A 132 -2.18 -2.86 -6.43
CA LEU A 132 -1.32 -3.54 -7.40
C LEU A 132 -0.48 -4.59 -6.69
N ILE A 133 -0.61 -5.84 -7.08
CA ILE A 133 0.11 -6.99 -6.53
C ILE A 133 1.19 -7.44 -7.53
N ARG A 134 2.38 -7.67 -6.99
CA ARG A 134 3.53 -8.22 -7.72
C ARG A 134 3.39 -9.73 -7.93
N PRO A 135 4.13 -10.32 -8.89
CA PRO A 135 4.15 -11.77 -9.09
C PRO A 135 4.51 -12.58 -7.84
N ASP A 136 5.31 -12.01 -6.93
CA ASP A 136 5.70 -12.60 -5.64
C ASP A 136 4.68 -12.39 -4.50
N LYS A 137 3.48 -11.91 -4.83
CA LYS A 137 2.34 -11.67 -3.93
C LYS A 137 2.53 -10.53 -2.94
N HIS A 138 3.50 -9.64 -3.14
CA HIS A 138 3.62 -8.42 -2.35
C HIS A 138 2.86 -7.26 -3.01
N ILE A 139 2.28 -6.41 -2.20
CA ILE A 139 1.56 -5.23 -2.66
C ILE A 139 2.61 -4.19 -3.07
N ALA A 140 2.63 -3.82 -4.34
CA ALA A 140 3.53 -2.79 -4.86
C ALA A 140 2.98 -1.39 -4.57
N TRP A 141 1.66 -1.23 -4.57
CA TRP A 141 0.99 0.06 -4.49
C TRP A 141 -0.48 -0.12 -4.07
N ARG A 142 -1.05 0.92 -3.44
CA ARG A 142 -2.45 1.01 -3.02
C ARG A 142 -2.96 2.42 -3.29
N ILE A 143 -4.18 2.53 -3.80
CA ILE A 143 -4.92 3.79 -3.91
C ILE A 143 -6.30 3.66 -3.24
N GLN A 144 -6.71 4.71 -2.54
CA GLN A 144 -7.90 4.67 -1.71
C GLN A 144 -9.21 4.70 -2.52
N SER A 145 -9.25 5.40 -3.65
CA SER A 145 -10.43 5.58 -4.50
C SER A 145 -10.04 5.70 -5.97
N LEU A 146 -11.00 5.57 -6.87
CA LEU A 146 -10.79 5.65 -8.31
C LEU A 146 -10.44 7.09 -8.71
N PRO A 147 -9.28 7.35 -9.35
CA PRO A 147 -8.95 8.68 -9.86
C PRO A 147 -9.68 8.95 -11.19
N ASP A 148 -9.68 10.22 -11.62
CA ASP A 148 -10.27 10.62 -12.91
C ASP A 148 -9.65 9.89 -14.12
N ASN A 149 -8.35 9.55 -14.02
CA ASN A 149 -7.63 8.80 -15.05
C ASN A 149 -6.88 7.60 -14.45
N PRO A 150 -7.55 6.44 -14.30
CA PRO A 150 -6.94 5.24 -13.72
C PRO A 150 -5.80 4.68 -14.57
N ALA A 151 -5.85 4.80 -15.90
CA ALA A 151 -4.79 4.32 -16.78
C ALA A 151 -3.48 5.09 -16.55
N ALA A 152 -3.54 6.43 -16.50
CA ALA A 152 -2.37 7.25 -16.24
C ALA A 152 -1.76 6.98 -14.85
N GLU A 153 -2.59 6.81 -13.83
CA GLU A 153 -2.14 6.52 -12.46
C GLU A 153 -1.45 5.14 -12.36
N LEU A 154 -2.04 4.12 -12.99
CA LEU A 154 -1.48 2.77 -13.03
C LEU A 154 -0.18 2.72 -13.85
N GLU A 155 -0.13 3.40 -15.00
CA GLU A 155 1.06 3.47 -15.84
C GLU A 155 2.22 4.13 -15.09
N HIS A 156 1.96 5.27 -14.42
CA HIS A 156 2.97 5.96 -13.62
C HIS A 156 3.52 5.06 -12.51
N THR A 157 2.63 4.40 -11.78
CA THR A 157 2.98 3.45 -10.72
C THR A 157 3.84 2.30 -11.25
N LEU A 158 3.40 1.64 -12.33
CA LEU A 158 4.14 0.51 -12.90
C LEU A 158 5.46 0.92 -13.51
N ALA A 159 5.54 2.07 -14.19
CA ALA A 159 6.79 2.60 -14.69
C ALA A 159 7.80 2.80 -13.56
N SER A 160 7.37 3.36 -12.41
CA SER A 160 8.21 3.52 -11.23
C SER A 160 8.69 2.16 -10.67
N VAL A 161 7.78 1.21 -10.47
CA VAL A 161 8.08 -0.15 -9.97
C VAL A 161 9.04 -0.91 -10.90
N LEU A 162 8.91 -0.72 -12.21
CA LEU A 162 9.74 -1.35 -13.23
C LEU A 162 11.05 -0.59 -13.51
N GLY A 163 11.29 0.55 -12.85
CA GLY A 163 12.47 1.39 -13.07
C GLY A 163 12.52 2.04 -14.45
N ARG A 164 11.36 2.32 -15.07
CA ARG A 164 11.22 2.97 -16.37
C ARG A 164 10.90 4.45 -16.19
N SER A 165 11.47 5.29 -17.04
CA SER A 165 11.10 6.70 -17.13
C SER A 165 9.79 6.82 -17.88
N THR A 166 8.73 7.37 -17.26
CA THR A 166 7.59 7.88 -18.02
C THR A 166 8.08 9.12 -18.76
N ASN A 167 8.29 9.04 -20.07
CA ASN A 167 8.59 10.23 -20.87
C ASN A 167 7.33 11.11 -20.97
N GLY A 168 7.03 11.83 -19.89
CA GLY A 168 6.18 13.00 -19.93
C GLY A 168 7.01 14.16 -20.49
N THR A 169 6.51 14.81 -21.53
CA THR A 169 7.04 16.08 -22.04
C THR A 169 7.36 17.02 -20.87
N PRO A 170 8.56 17.64 -20.80
CA PRO A 170 8.85 18.56 -19.71
C PRO A 170 7.94 19.79 -19.82
N SER A 171 7.04 19.96 -18.85
CA SER A 171 6.43 21.27 -18.61
C SER A 171 7.49 22.17 -17.99
N ASP A 172 7.91 23.16 -18.75
CA ASP A 172 8.80 24.25 -18.36
C ASP A 172 8.31 24.91 -17.06
N GLY A 173 9.19 25.03 -16.08
CA GLY A 173 8.83 25.34 -14.70
C GLY A 173 10.05 25.69 -13.86
N THR A 174 10.79 26.69 -14.33
CA THR A 174 11.88 27.33 -13.61
C THR A 174 11.41 27.77 -12.20
N SER A 175 11.98 27.20 -11.14
CA SER A 175 12.02 27.88 -9.84
C SER A 175 13.41 27.78 -9.23
N ARG A 176 13.94 28.96 -8.99
CA ARG A 176 15.32 29.28 -8.62
C ARG A 176 15.64 28.78 -7.22
N VAL A 177 16.84 28.21 -7.11
CA VAL A 177 17.59 28.14 -5.86
C VAL A 177 18.05 29.55 -5.48
N ALA A 178 17.62 30.02 -4.32
CA ALA A 178 18.25 31.04 -3.50
C ALA A 178 17.85 30.70 -2.05
N GLY A 179 18.72 30.56 -1.06
CA GLY A 179 20.00 31.20 -0.83
C GLY A 179 19.99 31.53 0.66
N THR A 180 20.89 30.91 1.41
CA THR A 180 21.10 31.04 2.86
C THR A 180 21.23 32.49 3.33
N ALA A 181 20.65 32.83 4.48
CA ALA A 181 21.12 33.92 5.34
C ALA A 181 20.76 33.66 6.81
N ASN A 182 21.81 33.51 7.64
CA ASN A 182 21.76 33.71 9.08
C ASN A 182 21.73 35.20 9.40
N ALA A 183 21.04 35.61 10.46
CA ALA A 183 21.33 36.83 11.21
C ALA A 183 20.82 36.71 12.66
N GLU A 184 21.73 36.91 13.61
CA GLU A 184 21.51 37.07 15.05
C GLU A 184 20.88 38.45 15.36
N GLY A 185 20.18 38.58 16.50
CA GLY A 185 19.88 39.89 17.10
C GLY A 185 18.63 39.95 17.99
N SER A 186 18.80 39.76 19.30
CA SER A 186 17.82 39.98 20.40
C SER A 186 17.50 41.49 20.58
N PRO A 187 16.45 41.93 21.33
CA PRO A 187 16.46 41.85 22.81
C PRO A 187 15.11 41.61 23.54
N ALA A 188 15.24 40.93 24.69
CA ALA A 188 14.61 41.12 26.01
C ALA A 188 13.17 41.70 26.16
N HIS A 189 12.33 40.96 26.90
CA HIS A 189 11.67 41.51 28.09
C HIS A 189 11.42 40.41 29.14
N ALA A 190 11.76 40.76 30.38
CA ALA A 190 11.70 39.94 31.57
C ALA A 190 10.27 39.61 32.01
N ASP A 191 10.09 38.44 32.62
CA ASP A 191 9.24 38.37 33.80
C ASP A 191 9.78 37.37 34.82
N SER A 192 9.88 37.85 36.04
CA SER A 192 10.46 37.20 37.19
C SER A 192 9.33 36.78 38.13
N HIS A 193 9.17 35.49 38.37
CA HIS A 193 8.51 35.03 39.60
C HIS A 193 9.20 33.81 40.19
N GLU A 194 9.91 34.12 41.26
CA GLU A 194 10.48 33.28 42.30
C GLU A 194 9.39 32.62 43.15
N LYS A 195 9.48 31.30 43.36
CA LYS A 195 9.09 30.64 44.62
C LYS A 195 9.93 29.37 44.84
N GLU A 196 10.78 29.43 45.86
CA GLU A 196 11.32 28.29 46.59
C GLU A 196 10.19 27.37 47.12
N ALA A 197 10.41 26.05 47.14
CA ALA A 197 10.74 25.33 48.38
C ALA A 197 10.67 23.78 48.24
N VAL A 198 11.57 23.13 48.99
CA VAL A 198 11.52 21.79 49.60
C VAL A 198 12.27 20.62 48.90
N ARG A 199 13.51 20.44 49.39
CA ARG A 199 14.21 19.21 49.84
C ARG A 199 14.26 17.97 48.94
N SER A 200 15.49 17.56 48.61
CA SER A 200 16.14 16.43 49.31
C SER A 200 17.65 16.57 49.30
#